data_AF-A0A2H3AGU0-F1
#
_entry.id   AF-A0A2H3AGU0-F1
#
_cell.length_a   1.000
_cell.length_b   1.000
_cell.length_c   1.000
_cell.angle_alpha   90.00
_cell.angle_beta   90.00
_cell.angle_gamma   90.00
#
_symmetry.space_group_name_H-M   'P 1'
#
loop_
_entity.id
_entity.type
_entity.pdbx_description
1 polymer ?
#
loop_
_entity_poly.entity_id
_entity_poly.type
_entity_poly.pdbx_seq_one_letter_code
_entity_poly.pdbx_strand_id
1 'polypeptide(L)' 'TNQRLGALPLVIGMPVMISTNFDVAGGVVNGSVGTLEKIRYKTDDEGRRYALSCVVNLP' A
#
# COMPACT_ATOMS: atom_id res chain seq x y z
N THR A 1 -7.81 13.96 7.36
CA THR A 1 -6.95 14.62 6.37
C THR A 1 -7.74 14.80 5.09
N ASN A 2 -8.11 16.04 4.75
CA ASN A 2 -8.76 16.42 3.48
C ASN A 2 -7.76 16.32 2.31
N GLN A 3 -7.18 15.15 2.08
CA GLN A 3 -6.27 14.91 0.97
C GLN A 3 -7.11 14.80 -0.31
N ARG A 4 -7.00 15.77 -1.22
CA ARG A 4 -7.73 15.84 -2.50
C ARG A 4 -7.25 14.82 -3.55
N LEU A 5 -6.46 13.83 -3.16
CA LEU A 5 -6.10 12.68 -3.99
C LEU A 5 -7.12 11.56 -3.71
N GLY A 6 -8.24 11.58 -4.44
CA GLY A 6 -9.43 10.75 -4.18
C GLY A 6 -9.19 9.24 -4.10
N ALA A 7 -8.05 8.75 -4.62
CA ALA A 7 -7.47 7.44 -4.33
C ALA A 7 -6.01 7.46 -4.80
N LEU A 8 -5.11 6.77 -4.08
CA LEU A 8 -3.75 6.54 -4.56
C LEU A 8 -3.78 5.41 -5.61
N PRO A 9 -3.39 5.64 -6.87
CA PRO A 9 -3.28 4.56 -7.84
C PRO A 9 -2.15 3.61 -7.42
N LEU A 10 -2.48 2.33 -7.25
CA LEU A 10 -1.54 1.27 -6.91
C LEU A 10 -1.27 0.38 -8.12
N VAL A 11 -0.01 0.24 -8.51
CA VAL A 11 0.43 -0.56 -9.66
C VAL A 11 1.53 -1.52 -9.20
N ILE A 12 1.43 -2.80 -9.56
CA ILE A 12 2.46 -3.79 -9.24
C ILE A 12 3.81 -3.35 -9.84
N GLY A 13 4.87 -3.42 -9.04
CA GLY A 13 6.21 -2.97 -9.39
C GLY A 13 6.49 -1.50 -9.04
N MET A 14 5.49 -0.72 -8.61
CA MET A 14 5.72 0.67 -8.25
C MET A 14 6.49 0.79 -6.92
N PRO A 15 7.39 1.78 -6.78
CA PRO A 15 7.95 2.14 -5.49
C PRO A 15 6.87 2.73 -4.59
N VAL A 16 6.84 2.30 -3.34
CA VAL A 16 5.93 2.80 -2.30
C VAL A 16 6.71 3.13 -1.05
N MET A 17 6.23 4.12 -0.31
CA MET A 17 6.80 4.52 0.97
C MET A 17 5.82 4.17 2.09
N ILE A 18 6.33 3.51 3.13
CA ILE A 18 5.59 3.28 4.36
C ILE A 18 5.57 4.59 5.16
N SER A 19 4.39 5.12 5.48
CA SER A 19 4.24 6.42 6.13
C SER A 19 4.06 6.36 7.65
N THR A 20 4.10 5.15 8.22
CA THR A 20 3.88 4.90 9.66
C THR A 20 4.80 3.80 10.15
N ASN A 21 5.26 3.90 11.40
CA ASN A 21 6.01 2.80 12.02
C ASN A 21 5.12 1.57 12.13
N PHE A 22 5.56 0.46 11.54
CA PHE A 22 4.81 -0.79 11.51
C PHE A 22 5.49 -1.84 12.40
N ASP A 23 6.79 -2.06 12.18
CA ASP A 23 7.63 -2.94 12.98
C ASP A 23 9.01 -2.31 13.14
N VAL A 24 9.22 -1.60 14.24
CA VAL A 24 10.48 -0.89 14.50
C VAL A 24 11.63 -1.87 14.73
N ALA A 25 11.38 -3.02 15.35
CA ALA A 25 12.41 -4.02 15.60
C ALA A 25 12.82 -4.74 14.31
N GLY A 26 11.86 -5.00 13.43
CA GLY A 26 12.07 -5.57 12.10
C GLY A 26 12.46 -4.57 11.00
N GLY A 27 12.64 -3.27 11.33
CA GLY A 27 13.11 -2.25 10.39
C GLY A 27 12.05 -1.65 9.45
N VAL A 28 10.76 -1.98 9.65
CA VAL A 28 9.64 -1.40 8.91
C VAL A 28 9.16 -0.14 9.62
N VAL A 29 9.82 0.97 9.31
CA VAL A 29 9.60 2.28 9.94
C VAL A 29 9.01 3.27 8.94
N ASN A 30 8.54 4.41 9.44
CA ASN A 30 8.15 5.52 8.58
C ASN A 30 9.34 5.94 7.70
N GLY A 31 9.11 6.05 6.40
CA GLY A 31 10.12 6.34 5.39
C GLY A 31 10.72 5.11 4.72
N SER A 32 10.44 3.89 5.19
CA SER A 32 10.88 2.66 4.50
C SER A 32 10.31 2.63 3.07
N VAL A 33 11.19 2.44 2.08
CA VAL A 33 10.83 2.38 0.65
C VAL A 33 10.94 0.95 0.17
N GLY A 34 9.91 0.47 -0.51
CA GLY A 34 9.86 -0.87 -1.08
C GLY A 34 9.12 -0.93 -2.40
N THR A 35 9.04 -2.14 -2.95
CA THR A 35 8.34 -2.42 -4.20
C THR A 35 7.00 -3.10 -3.91
N LEU A 36 5.93 -2.58 -4.52
CA LEU A 36 4.60 -3.18 -4.41
C LEU A 36 4.51 -4.47 -5.24
N GLU A 37 4.38 -5.63 -4.59
CA GLU A 37 4.36 -6.93 -5.28
C GLU A 37 2.95 -7.50 -5.47
N LYS A 38 2.04 -7.21 -4.54
CA LYS A 38 0.67 -7.73 -4.60
C LYS A 38 -0.32 -6.77 -4.00
N ILE A 39 -1.51 -6.73 -4.58
CA ILE A 39 -2.67 -6.02 -4.01
C ILE A 39 -3.81 -7.02 -3.87
N ARG A 40 -4.42 -7.07 -2.69
CA ARG A 40 -5.60 -7.88 -2.41
C ARG A 40 -6.81 -6.97 -2.40
N TYR A 41 -7.86 -7.36 -3.14
CA TYR A 41 -9.08 -6.58 -3.28
C TYR A 41 -10.29 -7.38 -2.79
N LYS A 42 -11.29 -6.67 -2.28
CA LYS A 42 -12.68 -7.13 -2.28
C LYS A 42 -13.39 -6.52 -3.49
N THR A 43 -14.24 -7.30 -4.13
CA THR A 43 -15.14 -6.81 -5.17
C THR A 43 -16.54 -6.67 -4.57
N ASP A 44 -17.23 -5.56 -4.86
CA ASP A 44 -18.64 -5.39 -4.49
C ASP A 44 -19.59 -5.91 -5.59
N ASP A 45 -20.90 -5.78 -5.34
CA ASP A 45 -21.93 -6.26 -6.27
C ASP A 45 -21.97 -5.48 -7.59
N GLU A 46 -21.37 -4.29 -7.63
CA GLU A 46 -21.22 -3.45 -8.84
C GLU A 46 -19.90 -3.73 -9.58
N GLY A 47 -19.08 -4.67 -9.11
CA GLY A 47 -17.80 -5.02 -9.72
C GLY A 47 -16.64 -4.08 -9.37
N ARG A 48 -16.84 -3.12 -8.45
CA ARG A 48 -15.81 -2.19 -8.00
C ARG A 48 -14.83 -2.89 -7.06
N ARG A 49 -13.54 -2.61 -7.24
CA ARG A 49 -12.46 -3.23 -6.45
C ARG A 49 -12.00 -2.29 -5.33
N TYR A 50 -12.07 -2.76 -4.10
CA TYR A 50 -11.60 -2.06 -2.91
C TYR A 50 -10.36 -2.75 -2.37
N ALA A 51 -9.25 -2.03 -2.30
CA ALA A 51 -7.99 -2.57 -1.77
C ALA A 51 -8.15 -2.86 -0.27
N LEU A 52 -7.84 -4.10 0.13
CA LEU A 52 -7.86 -4.53 1.53
C LEU A 52 -6.46 -4.54 2.14
N SER A 53 -5.49 -5.02 1.37
CA SER A 53 -4.09 -5.09 1.80
C SER A 53 -3.17 -5.12 0.59
N CYS A 54 -1.90 -4.83 0.82
CA CYS A 54 -0.84 -5.04 -0.15
C CYS A 54 0.30 -5.85 0.45
N VAL A 55 1.15 -6.40 -0.42
CA VAL A 55 2.45 -6.96 -0.06
C VAL A 55 3.51 -6.05 -0.64
N VAL A 56 4.38 -5.55 0.23
CA VAL A 56 5.50 -4.68 -0.13
C VAL A 56 6.78 -5.40 0.23
N ASN A 57 7.67 -5.50 -0.72
CA ASN A 57 8.99 -6.06 -0.52
C ASN A 57 9.96 -4.94 -0.18
N LEU A 58 10.57 -5.03 1.00
CA LEU A 58 11.58 -4.08 1.48
C LEU A 58 12.97 -4.72 1.30
N PRO A 59 14.00 -3.94 0.94
CA PRO A 59 15.36 -4.43 0.85
C PRO A 59 15.98 -4.79 2.21
#